data_AF-A0A8C1GCH7-F1
#
_entry.id   AF-A0A8C1GCH7-F1
#
_cell.length_a   1.000
_cell.length_b   1.000
_cell.length_c   1.000
_cell.angle_alpha   90.00
_cell.angle_beta   90.00
_cell.angle_gamma   90.00
#
_symmetry.space_group_name_H-M   'P 1'
#
loop_
_entity.id
_entity.type
_entity.pdbx_description
1 polymer ?
#
loop_
_entity_poly.entity_id
_entity_poly.type
_entity_poly.pdbx_seq_one_letter_code
_entity_poly.pdbx_strand_id
1 'polypeptide(L)'
;MLNESRYIWGNVNCITSTYLSFVPSGLDPAGPMFKSADPFDHLDSSDALFVEAIHTDSDFFGISIPVGHVDFLNGGTDQSGCASSKFDLSVFIYFPVYGYVICDHMRALHVYMSALNCSCSFIGFPCSSYEEFFAEKCITCEGPFNGTCPQIGLLKNSGITATPLPNQEKVYLLTTATAPYCAHHILVELRVSPLDKNADVQLTLITVGHPETELRLKLNTDEMVYKKVTAHPEQLCKIDSVGLDPLCVKNINIGRGVPWSHVFVQVC
;
A
#
# COMPACT_ATOMS: atom_id res chain seq x y z
N MET A 1 -10.75 35.29 -7.18
CA MET A 1 -11.45 34.53 -6.13
C MET A 1 -10.91 33.11 -6.20
N LEU A 2 -9.98 32.76 -5.31
CA LEU A 2 -9.43 31.41 -5.22
C LEU A 2 -10.46 30.55 -4.48
N ASN A 3 -10.82 29.41 -5.06
CA ASN A 3 -11.79 28.47 -4.51
C ASN A 3 -11.07 27.64 -3.43
N GLU A 4 -11.13 28.10 -2.18
CA GLU A 4 -10.35 27.55 -1.04
C GLU A 4 -10.80 26.15 -0.58
N SER A 5 -11.81 25.56 -1.22
CA SER A 5 -12.37 24.24 -0.89
C SER A 5 -11.58 23.05 -1.46
N ARG A 6 -10.47 23.28 -2.17
CA ARG A 6 -9.72 22.23 -2.90
C ARG A 6 -8.50 21.66 -2.19
N TYR A 7 -8.05 22.26 -1.08
CA TYR A 7 -6.76 21.93 -0.49
C TYR A 7 -6.89 21.74 1.03
N ILE A 8 -6.22 20.71 1.56
CA ILE A 8 -6.03 20.53 3.00
C ILE A 8 -4.67 21.13 3.37
N TRP A 9 -4.68 22.03 4.36
CA TRP A 9 -3.54 22.85 4.77
C TRP A 9 -2.89 22.26 6.03
N GLY A 10 -1.58 22.02 6.02
CA GLY A 10 -0.85 21.48 7.18
C GLY A 10 0.45 22.22 7.48
N ASN A 11 0.68 22.55 8.76
CA ASN A 11 1.99 22.97 9.29
C ASN A 11 2.65 21.78 10.00
N VAL A 12 3.95 21.56 9.79
CA VAL A 12 4.67 20.33 10.22
C VAL A 12 5.85 20.68 11.11
N ASN A 13 5.98 20.01 12.26
CA ASN A 13 6.95 20.32 13.32
C ASN A 13 8.39 19.86 13.07
N CYS A 14 8.68 18.99 12.09
CA CYS A 14 10.05 18.52 11.79
C CYS A 14 10.72 19.22 10.59
N ILE A 15 10.07 20.22 9.98
CA ILE A 15 10.70 20.99 8.90
C ILE A 15 11.65 22.00 9.55
N THR A 16 12.96 21.78 9.45
CA THR A 16 13.98 22.67 10.02
C THR A 16 14.19 23.96 9.21
N SER A 17 13.22 24.41 8.42
CA SER A 17 13.38 25.54 7.51
C SER A 17 12.20 26.50 7.54
N THR A 18 12.53 27.78 7.68
CA THR A 18 11.65 28.96 7.59
C THR A 18 11.11 29.24 6.18
N TYR A 19 11.42 28.39 5.20
CA TYR A 19 10.80 28.40 3.88
C TYR A 19 9.85 27.20 3.76
N LEU A 20 8.57 27.43 4.08
CA LEU A 20 7.48 26.53 3.69
C LEU A 20 7.32 26.64 2.17
N SER A 21 8.04 25.81 1.41
CA SER A 21 7.63 25.55 0.03
C SER A 21 6.33 24.75 0.10
N PHE A 22 5.22 25.42 -0.19
CA PHE A 22 3.88 24.85 -0.19
C PHE A 22 3.78 23.75 -1.27
N VAL A 23 3.45 22.53 -0.87
CA VAL A 23 3.19 21.39 -1.75
C VAL A 23 1.72 21.03 -1.56
N PRO A 24 0.85 21.21 -2.57
CA PRO A 24 -0.48 20.64 -2.52
C PRO A 24 -0.38 19.11 -2.46
N SER A 25 -0.95 18.53 -1.40
CA SER A 25 -1.11 17.09 -1.26
C SER A 25 -2.59 16.74 -1.46
N GLY A 26 -2.90 15.98 -2.50
CA GLY A 26 -4.24 15.44 -2.76
C GLY A 26 -4.49 14.23 -1.87
N LEU A 27 -5.28 14.38 -0.80
CA LEU A 27 -5.61 13.29 0.11
C LEU A 27 -6.91 12.62 -0.34
N ASP A 28 -6.77 11.51 -1.07
CA ASP A 28 -7.82 10.77 -1.75
C ASP A 28 -8.83 11.68 -2.47
N PRO A 29 -8.39 12.45 -3.48
CA PRO A 29 -9.23 13.48 -4.11
C PRO A 29 -10.53 12.86 -4.64
N ALA A 30 -11.65 13.57 -4.55
CA ALA A 30 -12.95 13.02 -4.94
C ALA A 30 -12.98 12.59 -6.41
N GLY A 31 -13.41 11.36 -6.68
CA GLY A 31 -13.60 10.79 -8.01
C GLY A 31 -14.93 11.17 -8.66
N PRO A 32 -16.09 11.04 -7.98
CA PRO A 32 -17.39 11.39 -8.54
C PRO A 32 -17.41 12.83 -9.05
N MET A 33 -17.94 13.05 -10.25
CA MET A 33 -17.93 14.32 -11.00
C MET A 33 -16.57 14.82 -11.51
N PHE A 34 -15.44 14.42 -10.91
CA PHE A 34 -14.12 14.97 -11.27
C PHE A 34 -13.30 14.06 -12.18
N LYS A 35 -13.45 12.73 -12.09
CA LYS A 35 -12.67 11.75 -12.88
C LYS A 35 -12.77 11.95 -14.40
N SER A 36 -13.91 12.44 -14.88
CA SER A 36 -14.16 12.71 -16.31
C SER A 36 -14.26 14.21 -16.61
N ALA A 37 -13.92 15.06 -15.64
CA ALA A 37 -13.90 16.50 -15.83
C ALA A 37 -12.63 16.91 -16.59
N ASP A 38 -12.60 18.17 -17.03
CA ASP A 38 -11.39 18.74 -17.61
C ASP A 38 -10.29 18.85 -16.52
N PRO A 39 -8.99 18.73 -16.86
CA PRO A 39 -7.90 18.95 -15.91
C PRO A 39 -7.98 20.28 -15.15
N PHE A 40 -8.61 21.31 -15.73
CA PHE A 40 -8.86 22.58 -15.05
C PHE A 40 -9.88 22.50 -13.91
N ASP A 41 -10.75 21.49 -13.94
CA ASP A 41 -11.86 21.30 -13.00
C ASP A 41 -11.53 20.30 -11.88
N HIS A 42 -10.39 19.61 -11.94
CA HIS A 42 -9.90 18.69 -10.91
C HIS A 42 -8.45 19.00 -10.51
N LEU A 43 -7.91 18.26 -9.54
CA LEU A 43 -6.49 18.37 -9.17
C LEU A 43 -5.63 17.92 -10.34
N ASP A 44 -4.58 18.66 -10.68
CA ASP A 44 -3.64 18.30 -11.72
C ASP A 44 -2.19 18.64 -11.34
N SER A 45 -1.21 17.95 -11.96
CA SER A 45 0.21 18.21 -11.71
C SER A 45 0.59 19.65 -12.05
N SER A 46 -0.09 20.31 -12.99
CA SER A 46 0.17 21.71 -13.36
C SER A 46 -0.29 22.75 -12.33
N ASP A 47 -1.04 22.37 -11.29
CA ASP A 47 -1.57 23.30 -10.29
C ASP A 47 -0.49 23.90 -9.37
N ALA A 48 0.68 23.25 -9.26
CA ALA A 48 1.79 23.72 -8.44
C ALA A 48 3.15 23.24 -8.94
N LEU A 49 4.23 23.71 -8.30
CA LEU A 49 5.60 23.28 -8.60
C LEU A 49 5.84 21.79 -8.35
N PHE A 50 5.10 21.22 -7.41
CA PHE A 50 5.07 19.80 -7.11
C PHE A 50 3.73 19.49 -6.47
N VAL A 51 3.10 18.40 -6.90
CA VAL A 51 1.82 17.91 -6.39
C VAL A 51 2.02 16.43 -6.12
N GLU A 52 1.73 15.99 -4.91
CA GLU A 52 1.62 14.57 -4.59
C GLU A 52 0.16 14.24 -4.34
N ALA A 53 -0.26 13.03 -4.71
CA ALA A 53 -1.60 12.53 -4.37
C ALA A 53 -1.49 11.17 -3.68
N ILE A 54 -2.37 10.93 -2.72
CA ILE A 54 -2.45 9.67 -1.98
C ILE A 54 -3.83 9.10 -2.24
N HIS A 55 -3.89 7.90 -2.82
CA HIS A 55 -5.12 7.25 -3.21
C HIS A 55 -5.36 6.04 -2.33
N THR A 56 -6.50 6.03 -1.63
CA THR A 56 -6.88 4.98 -0.69
C THR A 56 -8.27 4.39 -0.94
N ASP A 57 -9.12 5.02 -1.75
CA ASP A 57 -10.47 4.53 -2.10
C ASP A 57 -10.80 4.79 -3.58
N SER A 58 -9.91 4.39 -4.50
CA SER A 58 -10.02 4.74 -5.94
C SER A 58 -11.11 4.00 -6.71
N ASP A 59 -11.76 3.00 -6.12
CA ASP A 59 -12.90 2.30 -6.70
C ASP A 59 -14.26 2.84 -6.23
N PHE A 60 -14.28 3.74 -5.23
CA PHE A 60 -15.51 4.34 -4.72
C PHE A 60 -15.50 5.88 -4.64
N PHE A 61 -15.03 6.50 -3.55
CA PHE A 61 -15.06 7.96 -3.40
C PHE A 61 -13.86 8.67 -4.02
N GLY A 62 -12.70 8.03 -4.07
CA GLY A 62 -11.46 8.59 -4.59
C GLY A 62 -11.39 8.59 -6.12
N ILE A 63 -10.62 9.53 -6.66
CA ILE A 63 -10.34 9.64 -8.09
C ILE A 63 -9.33 8.56 -8.47
N SER A 64 -9.64 7.80 -9.51
CA SER A 64 -8.83 6.65 -9.93
C SER A 64 -7.78 6.99 -11.00
N ILE A 65 -7.75 8.23 -11.48
CA ILE A 65 -6.77 8.72 -12.44
C ILE A 65 -5.65 9.42 -11.68
N PRO A 66 -4.40 9.38 -12.17
CA PRO A 66 -3.32 10.16 -11.58
C PRO A 66 -3.59 11.66 -11.76
N VAL A 67 -3.31 12.42 -10.72
CA VAL A 67 -3.59 13.86 -10.61
C VAL A 67 -2.39 14.63 -10.06
N GLY A 68 -1.33 13.94 -9.64
CA GLY A 68 -0.10 14.55 -9.14
C GLY A 68 1.07 14.49 -10.13
N HIS A 69 2.21 14.99 -9.68
CA HIS A 69 3.50 14.59 -10.24
C HIS A 69 3.82 13.14 -9.82
N VAL A 70 3.48 12.80 -8.57
CA VAL A 70 3.60 11.45 -8.02
C VAL A 70 2.29 11.09 -7.31
N ASP A 71 1.75 9.93 -7.67
CA ASP A 71 0.49 9.40 -7.17
C ASP A 71 0.76 8.11 -6.38
N PHE A 72 0.69 8.21 -5.06
CA PHE A 72 0.88 7.11 -4.11
C PHE A 72 -0.39 6.28 -4.00
N LEU A 73 -0.34 5.07 -4.55
CA LEU A 73 -1.45 4.13 -4.54
C LEU A 73 -1.22 3.11 -3.41
N ASN A 74 -1.99 3.24 -2.32
CA ASN A 74 -1.87 2.41 -1.13
C ASN A 74 -2.93 1.31 -1.12
N GLY A 75 -2.73 0.21 -1.85
CA GLY A 75 -3.73 -0.86 -2.00
C GLY A 75 -4.94 -0.51 -2.90
N GLY A 76 -5.29 0.78 -3.04
CA GLY A 76 -6.06 1.35 -4.16
C GLY A 76 -7.56 1.10 -4.14
N THR A 77 -8.00 0.12 -3.35
CA THR A 77 -9.41 -0.16 -3.11
C THR A 77 -9.65 -0.31 -1.60
N ASP A 78 -9.12 -1.38 -1.01
CA ASP A 78 -9.44 -1.76 0.36
C ASP A 78 -8.25 -1.55 1.29
N GLN A 79 -8.42 -0.73 2.33
CA GLN A 79 -7.36 -0.44 3.29
C GLN A 79 -7.29 -1.49 4.39
N SER A 80 -6.07 -1.90 4.74
CA SER A 80 -5.84 -2.80 5.86
C SER A 80 -6.41 -2.20 7.15
N GLY A 81 -7.25 -2.96 7.87
CA GLY A 81 -7.91 -2.49 9.10
C GLY A 81 -9.25 -1.79 8.90
N CYS A 82 -9.68 -1.54 7.65
CA CYS A 82 -11.06 -1.20 7.35
C CYS A 82 -11.89 -2.49 7.19
N ALA A 83 -13.05 -2.56 7.86
CA ALA A 83 -13.79 -3.82 7.99
C ALA A 83 -14.45 -4.25 6.67
N SER A 84 -13.97 -5.33 6.05
CA SER A 84 -14.51 -5.86 4.79
C SER A 84 -15.94 -6.43 4.97
N SER A 85 -16.98 -5.61 4.86
CA SER A 85 -18.34 -6.13 4.78
C SER A 85 -18.62 -6.62 3.36
N LYS A 86 -18.78 -7.94 3.19
CA LYS A 86 -19.23 -8.51 1.91
C LYS A 86 -20.50 -7.81 1.44
N PHE A 87 -20.42 -7.28 0.23
CA PHE A 87 -21.38 -6.42 -0.44
C PHE A 87 -22.71 -7.14 -0.70
N ASP A 88 -23.78 -6.73 -0.02
CA ASP A 88 -25.15 -6.93 -0.50
C ASP A 88 -25.74 -5.54 -0.79
N LEU A 89 -25.79 -5.20 -2.08
CA LEU A 89 -26.35 -3.96 -2.62
C LEU A 89 -27.82 -3.72 -2.26
N SER A 90 -28.50 -4.70 -1.67
CA SER A 90 -29.89 -4.54 -1.23
C SER A 90 -30.04 -3.77 0.09
N VAL A 91 -28.96 -3.48 0.82
CA VAL A 91 -29.00 -2.85 2.15
C VAL A 91 -28.53 -1.40 2.11
N PHE A 92 -29.22 -0.55 1.34
CA PHE A 92 -29.11 0.92 1.46
C PHE A 92 -29.74 1.48 2.75
N ILE A 93 -30.16 0.63 3.70
CA ILE A 93 -31.06 1.03 4.79
C ILE A 93 -30.36 1.13 6.15
N TYR A 94 -29.14 0.63 6.34
CA TYR A 94 -28.45 0.78 7.62
C TYR A 94 -26.97 1.16 7.46
N PHE A 95 -26.51 1.90 8.46
CA PHE A 95 -25.25 2.62 8.68
C PHE A 95 -23.87 1.95 8.38
N PRO A 96 -23.67 0.61 8.24
CA PRO A 96 -22.32 0.04 8.14
C PRO A 96 -21.56 0.34 6.84
N VAL A 97 -22.25 0.49 5.71
CA VAL A 97 -21.61 0.72 4.39
C VAL A 97 -20.85 2.05 4.38
N TYR A 98 -21.44 3.11 4.96
CA TYR A 98 -20.75 4.38 5.13
C TYR A 98 -19.50 4.24 6.00
N GLY A 99 -19.53 3.44 7.07
CA GLY A 99 -18.39 3.25 7.95
C GLY A 99 -17.16 2.64 7.26
N TYR A 100 -17.38 1.67 6.36
CA TYR A 100 -16.32 1.04 5.58
C TYR A 100 -15.71 2.01 4.56
N VAL A 101 -16.54 2.53 3.66
CA VAL A 101 -16.05 3.39 2.57
C VAL A 101 -15.43 4.68 3.11
N ILE A 102 -15.98 5.25 4.18
CA ILE A 102 -15.37 6.40 4.86
C ILE A 102 -14.02 6.00 5.49
N CYS A 103 -13.86 4.77 5.98
CA CYS A 103 -12.58 4.30 6.54
C CYS A 103 -11.48 4.26 5.47
N ASP A 104 -11.79 3.73 4.28
CA ASP A 104 -10.85 3.67 3.17
C ASP A 104 -10.49 5.07 2.68
N HIS A 105 -11.50 5.91 2.45
CA HIS A 105 -11.33 7.30 2.01
C HIS A 105 -10.52 8.14 3.02
N MET A 106 -10.84 8.05 4.31
CA MET A 106 -10.12 8.80 5.36
C MET A 106 -8.72 8.25 5.65
N ARG A 107 -8.34 7.08 5.10
CA ARG A 107 -7.00 6.53 5.30
C ARG A 107 -5.91 7.44 4.73
N ALA A 108 -6.15 8.14 3.62
CA ALA A 108 -5.18 9.07 3.06
C ALA A 108 -4.77 10.16 4.07
N LEU A 109 -5.73 10.69 4.85
CA LEU A 109 -5.44 11.64 5.92
C LEU A 109 -4.56 11.04 7.01
N HIS A 110 -4.91 9.84 7.50
CA HIS A 110 -4.15 9.19 8.57
C HIS A 110 -2.73 8.78 8.15
N VAL A 111 -2.58 8.30 6.92
CA VAL A 111 -1.27 7.99 6.32
C VAL A 111 -0.43 9.26 6.21
N TYR A 112 -1.01 10.34 5.69
CA TYR A 112 -0.31 11.61 5.57
C TYR A 112 0.12 12.16 6.92
N MET A 113 -0.78 12.20 7.91
CA MET A 113 -0.45 12.63 9.28
C MET A 113 0.68 11.79 9.89
N SER A 114 0.70 10.47 9.63
CA SER A 114 1.74 9.58 10.15
C SER A 114 3.08 9.81 9.45
N ALA A 115 3.07 10.03 8.13
CA ALA A 115 4.26 10.38 7.35
C ALA A 115 4.89 11.70 7.85
N LEU A 116 4.06 12.64 8.29
CA LEU A 116 4.48 13.92 8.84
C LEU A 116 4.97 13.84 10.31
N ASN A 117 4.72 12.73 11.01
CA ASN A 117 5.11 12.55 12.41
C ASN A 117 6.57 12.10 12.60
N CYS A 118 7.32 11.91 11.50
CA CYS A 118 8.78 11.70 11.49
C CYS A 118 9.26 10.41 12.17
N SER A 119 8.34 9.53 12.59
CA SER A 119 8.65 8.26 13.24
C SER A 119 8.97 7.14 12.25
N CYS A 120 8.47 7.24 11.02
CA CYS A 120 8.69 6.23 9.99
C CYS A 120 8.36 6.76 8.58
N SER A 121 8.92 6.09 7.57
CA SER A 121 8.82 6.45 6.15
C SER A 121 7.76 5.64 5.42
N PHE A 122 7.13 6.27 4.43
CA PHE A 122 6.14 5.66 3.55
C PHE A 122 6.67 5.66 2.11
N ILE A 123 7.31 4.56 1.73
CA ILE A 123 8.03 4.46 0.47
C ILE A 123 7.12 3.86 -0.60
N GLY A 124 7.04 4.51 -1.76
CA GLY A 124 6.34 4.02 -2.94
C GLY A 124 7.30 3.47 -3.99
N PHE A 125 6.86 2.42 -4.69
CA PHE A 125 7.62 1.81 -5.78
C PHE A 125 6.95 2.05 -7.13
N PRO A 126 7.66 2.58 -8.14
CA PRO A 126 7.09 2.78 -9.47
C PRO A 126 6.69 1.43 -10.07
N CYS A 127 5.46 1.33 -10.55
CA CYS A 127 4.96 0.10 -11.16
C CYS A 127 3.87 0.39 -12.19
N SER A 128 3.60 -0.57 -13.07
CA SER A 128 2.55 -0.39 -14.09
C SER A 128 1.14 -0.63 -13.50
N SER A 129 1.02 -1.59 -12.57
CA SER A 129 -0.25 -1.97 -11.95
C SER A 129 -0.06 -2.61 -10.56
N TYR A 130 -1.15 -2.75 -9.80
CA TYR A 130 -1.14 -3.46 -8.52
C TYR A 130 -0.75 -4.93 -8.67
N GLU A 131 -1.19 -5.59 -9.74
CA GLU A 131 -0.86 -7.00 -10.00
C GLU A 131 0.64 -7.20 -10.16
N GLU A 132 1.30 -6.30 -10.89
CA GLU A 132 2.76 -6.35 -11.07
C GLU A 132 3.51 -6.02 -9.77
N PHE A 133 3.00 -5.07 -9.00
CA PHE A 133 3.56 -4.70 -7.70
C PHE A 133 3.50 -5.87 -6.71
N PHE A 134 2.35 -6.53 -6.57
CA PHE A 134 2.21 -7.70 -5.71
C PHE A 134 3.03 -8.89 -6.19
N ALA A 135 3.24 -9.02 -7.51
CA ALA A 135 4.02 -10.08 -8.15
C ALA A 135 5.54 -9.80 -8.17
N GLU A 136 6.04 -8.84 -7.39
CA GLU A 136 7.49 -8.54 -7.25
C GLU A 136 8.16 -8.04 -8.55
N LYS A 137 7.41 -7.47 -9.49
CA LYS A 137 8.03 -6.94 -10.71
C LYS A 137 8.69 -5.58 -10.53
N CYS A 138 8.40 -4.91 -9.40
CA CYS A 138 8.68 -3.49 -9.16
C CYS A 138 9.34 -3.28 -7.80
N ILE A 139 10.55 -3.83 -7.61
CA ILE A 139 11.30 -3.75 -6.33
C ILE A 139 12.38 -2.67 -6.30
N THR A 140 12.59 -1.96 -7.42
CA THR A 140 13.56 -0.87 -7.52
C THR A 140 12.87 0.41 -7.94
N CYS A 141 13.53 1.53 -7.68
CA CYS A 141 13.09 2.86 -8.11
C CYS A 141 14.02 3.42 -9.18
N GLU A 142 14.62 2.53 -9.96
CA GLU A 142 15.35 2.87 -11.18
C GLU A 142 14.38 3.44 -12.23
N GLY A 143 14.87 4.32 -13.10
CA GLY A 143 14.02 5.03 -14.08
C GLY A 143 13.62 6.42 -13.58
N PRO A 144 12.31 6.72 -13.39
CA PRO A 144 11.80 8.07 -13.16
C PRO A 144 12.37 8.75 -11.90
N PHE A 145 12.91 7.98 -10.97
CA PHE A 145 13.43 8.47 -9.69
C PHE A 145 14.94 8.25 -9.47
N ASN A 146 15.71 7.88 -10.51
CA ASN A 146 17.17 7.70 -10.43
C ASN A 146 17.65 6.81 -9.27
N GLY A 147 16.88 5.77 -8.92
CA GLY A 147 17.22 4.81 -7.88
C GLY A 147 16.81 5.20 -6.46
N THR A 148 16.27 6.41 -6.25
CA THR A 148 15.76 6.83 -4.94
C THR A 148 14.24 6.74 -4.92
N CYS A 149 13.67 5.84 -4.12
CA CYS A 149 12.22 5.69 -4.08
C CYS A 149 11.53 6.91 -3.48
N PRO A 150 10.42 7.37 -4.09
CA PRO A 150 9.65 8.48 -3.54
C PRO A 150 9.02 8.09 -2.20
N GLN A 151 8.98 9.06 -1.30
CA GLN A 151 8.37 8.94 0.01
C GLN A 151 7.21 9.93 0.14
N ILE A 152 6.11 9.52 0.78
CA ILE A 152 5.02 10.46 1.12
C ILE A 152 5.55 11.56 2.02
N GLY A 153 5.28 12.81 1.64
CA GLY A 153 5.62 13.99 2.40
C GLY A 153 6.13 15.12 1.51
N LEU A 154 6.30 16.30 2.11
CA LEU A 154 6.72 17.50 1.40
C LEU A 154 7.97 17.28 0.55
N LEU A 155 8.09 17.98 -0.59
CA LEU A 155 9.14 17.82 -1.61
C LEU A 155 10.57 17.65 -1.07
N LYS A 156 10.95 18.31 0.02
CA LYS A 156 12.29 18.17 0.63
C LYS A 156 12.55 16.78 1.23
N ASN A 157 11.48 16.11 1.66
CA ASN A 157 11.49 14.79 2.28
C ASN A 157 10.98 13.70 1.32
N SER A 158 10.51 14.05 0.12
CA SER A 158 9.97 13.08 -0.83
C SER A 158 11.02 12.20 -1.49
N GLY A 159 12.32 12.55 -1.37
CA GLY A 159 13.42 11.81 -2.01
C GLY A 159 13.50 12.03 -3.53
N ILE A 160 12.61 12.86 -4.10
CA ILE A 160 12.53 13.11 -5.54
C ILE A 160 13.55 14.19 -5.91
N THR A 161 14.61 13.79 -6.61
CA THR A 161 15.62 14.69 -7.17
C THR A 161 15.58 14.74 -8.70
N ALA A 162 14.57 14.13 -9.32
CA ALA A 162 14.44 14.04 -10.76
C ALA A 162 14.18 15.41 -11.40
N THR A 163 14.86 15.69 -12.51
CA THR A 163 14.66 16.89 -13.34
C THR A 163 14.65 16.49 -14.82
N PRO A 164 13.54 16.72 -15.57
CA PRO A 164 12.26 17.27 -15.11
C PRO A 164 11.56 16.36 -14.09
N LEU A 165 10.63 16.93 -13.32
CA LEU A 165 9.81 16.14 -12.41
C LEU A 165 8.98 15.10 -13.19
N PRO A 166 8.69 13.93 -12.59
CA PRO A 166 7.75 12.99 -13.17
C PRO A 166 6.39 13.66 -13.34
N ASN A 167 5.67 13.28 -14.39
CA ASN A 167 4.32 13.76 -14.64
C ASN A 167 3.37 12.59 -14.47
N GLN A 168 2.48 12.64 -13.46
CA GLN A 168 1.46 11.63 -13.21
C GLN A 168 2.03 10.21 -13.01
N GLU A 169 3.19 10.11 -12.34
CA GLU A 169 3.87 8.84 -12.08
C GLU A 169 3.21 8.09 -10.91
N LYS A 170 2.78 6.85 -11.16
CA LYS A 170 2.13 6.01 -10.15
C LYS A 170 3.17 5.23 -9.36
N VAL A 171 3.07 5.32 -8.04
CA VAL A 171 3.91 4.54 -7.14
C VAL A 171 3.06 3.79 -6.14
N TYR A 172 3.43 2.56 -5.87
CA TYR A 172 2.62 1.61 -5.11
C TYR A 172 3.25 1.37 -3.76
N LEU A 173 2.42 1.36 -2.72
CA LEU A 173 2.84 1.06 -1.37
C LEU A 173 1.77 0.24 -0.63
N LEU A 174 2.17 -0.29 0.53
CA LEU A 174 1.29 -0.97 1.46
C LEU A 174 1.49 -0.35 2.83
N THR A 175 0.43 -0.35 3.63
CA THR A 175 0.41 0.18 4.99
C THR A 175 -0.10 -0.88 5.95
N THR A 176 0.28 -0.74 7.23
CA THR A 176 -0.25 -1.59 8.29
C THR A 176 -1.68 -1.21 8.65
N ALA A 177 -2.37 -2.09 9.37
CA ALA A 177 -3.77 -1.87 9.73
C ALA A 177 -4.00 -0.76 10.76
N THR A 178 -2.97 -0.39 11.52
CA THR A 178 -3.06 0.52 12.67
C THR A 178 -1.94 1.55 12.64
N ALA A 179 -2.16 2.69 13.30
CA ALA A 179 -1.14 3.73 13.42
C ALA A 179 0.16 3.16 14.06
N PRO A 180 1.35 3.56 13.58
CA PRO A 180 1.62 4.67 12.66
C PRO A 180 1.49 4.34 11.16
N TYR A 181 0.83 3.25 10.76
CA TYR A 181 0.50 2.85 9.37
C TYR A 181 1.68 2.56 8.44
N CYS A 182 2.88 3.04 8.73
CA CYS A 182 4.07 2.68 7.99
C CYS A 182 4.35 1.18 8.10
N ALA A 183 5.03 0.68 7.08
CA ALA A 183 5.35 -0.72 6.94
C ALA A 183 6.70 -0.88 6.24
N HIS A 184 7.32 -2.01 6.48
CA HIS A 184 8.36 -2.56 5.63
C HIS A 184 7.72 -3.52 4.63
N HIS A 185 8.02 -3.30 3.34
CA HIS A 185 7.61 -4.22 2.27
C HIS A 185 8.49 -5.47 2.31
N ILE A 186 7.86 -6.62 2.49
CA ILE A 186 8.51 -7.91 2.60
C ILE A 186 8.07 -8.78 1.45
N LEU A 187 9.04 -9.31 0.72
CA LEU A 187 8.80 -10.35 -0.27
C LEU A 187 8.72 -11.71 0.43
N VAL A 188 7.58 -12.37 0.27
CA VAL A 188 7.37 -13.75 0.68
C VAL A 188 7.46 -14.63 -0.56
N GLU A 189 8.39 -15.58 -0.55
CA GLU A 189 8.49 -16.64 -1.55
C GLU A 189 8.19 -17.99 -0.88
N LEU A 190 7.08 -18.61 -1.27
CA LEU A 190 6.67 -19.94 -0.83
C LEU A 190 6.93 -20.94 -1.96
N ARG A 191 7.77 -21.94 -1.69
CA ARG A 191 7.99 -23.07 -2.59
C ARG A 191 7.25 -24.29 -2.05
N VAL A 192 6.42 -24.90 -2.89
CA VAL A 192 5.61 -26.06 -2.52
C VAL A 192 5.94 -27.25 -3.40
N SER A 193 5.75 -28.45 -2.87
CA SER A 193 5.76 -29.66 -3.68
C SER A 193 4.56 -29.70 -4.63
N PRO A 194 4.61 -30.50 -5.72
CA PRO A 194 3.47 -30.70 -6.60
C PRO A 194 2.19 -31.04 -5.81
N LEU A 195 1.12 -30.32 -6.10
CA LEU A 195 -0.16 -30.48 -5.41
C LEU A 195 -1.10 -31.34 -6.25
N ASP A 196 -1.78 -32.29 -5.62
CA ASP A 196 -2.84 -33.07 -6.27
C ASP A 196 -4.14 -32.26 -6.44
N LYS A 197 -4.33 -31.21 -5.63
CA LYS A 197 -5.50 -30.33 -5.61
C LYS A 197 -5.12 -28.93 -5.18
N ASN A 198 -5.92 -27.94 -5.59
CA ASN A 198 -5.80 -26.57 -5.12
C ASN A 198 -5.97 -26.50 -3.59
N ALA A 199 -5.24 -25.60 -2.95
CA ALA A 199 -5.24 -25.41 -1.51
C ALA A 199 -5.18 -23.92 -1.15
N ASP A 200 -5.80 -23.55 -0.03
CA ASP A 200 -5.64 -22.22 0.55
C ASP A 200 -4.74 -22.32 1.78
N VAL A 201 -3.70 -21.49 1.83
CA VAL A 201 -2.79 -21.39 2.98
C VAL A 201 -2.75 -19.96 3.51
N GLN A 202 -2.60 -19.85 4.82
CA GLN A 202 -2.34 -18.59 5.51
C GLN A 202 -0.92 -18.62 6.04
N LEU A 203 -0.13 -17.65 5.63
CA LEU A 203 1.19 -17.36 6.18
C LEU A 203 1.07 -16.19 7.16
N THR A 204 1.67 -16.30 8.32
CA THR A 204 1.61 -15.27 9.36
C THR A 204 3.03 -14.84 9.73
N LEU A 205 3.32 -13.54 9.60
CA LEU A 205 4.56 -12.94 10.10
C LEU A 205 4.35 -12.44 11.52
N ILE A 206 5.20 -12.89 12.44
CA ILE A 206 5.06 -12.63 13.88
C ILE A 206 6.31 -11.89 14.38
N THR A 207 6.08 -10.73 14.99
CA THR A 207 7.09 -9.96 15.72
C THR A 207 6.56 -9.59 17.10
N VAL A 208 7.31 -9.91 18.15
CA VAL A 208 6.92 -9.70 19.55
C VAL A 208 6.66 -8.21 19.80
N GLY A 209 5.48 -7.91 20.33
CA GLY A 209 5.06 -6.54 20.63
C GLY A 209 4.43 -5.79 19.45
N HIS A 210 4.30 -6.41 18.28
CA HIS A 210 3.68 -5.84 17.10
C HIS A 210 2.49 -6.68 16.60
N PRO A 211 1.53 -6.08 15.87
CA PRO A 211 0.46 -6.82 15.22
C PRO A 211 1.01 -7.85 14.23
N GLU A 212 0.39 -9.03 14.18
CA GLU A 212 0.70 -10.06 13.20
C GLU A 212 0.30 -9.61 11.78
N THR A 213 1.07 -10.02 10.78
CA THR A 213 0.71 -9.83 9.37
C THR A 213 0.27 -11.16 8.78
N GLU A 214 -1.00 -11.26 8.42
CA GLU A 214 -1.56 -12.43 7.75
C GLU A 214 -1.55 -12.27 6.22
N LEU A 215 -1.10 -13.31 5.53
CA LEU A 215 -1.03 -13.39 4.09
C LEU A 215 -1.73 -14.65 3.60
N ARG A 216 -2.81 -14.51 2.85
CA ARG A 216 -3.49 -15.65 2.22
C ARG A 216 -2.94 -15.88 0.81
N LEU A 217 -2.59 -17.13 0.53
CA LEU A 217 -2.13 -17.61 -0.76
C LEU A 217 -3.05 -18.74 -1.23
N LYS A 218 -3.47 -18.64 -2.50
CA LYS A 218 -4.21 -19.69 -3.19
C LYS A 218 -3.21 -20.48 -4.02
N LEU A 219 -3.04 -21.74 -3.69
CA LEU A 219 -2.12 -22.64 -4.34
C LEU A 219 -2.87 -23.46 -5.40
N ASN A 220 -2.29 -23.51 -6.60
CA ASN A 220 -2.76 -24.24 -7.77
C ASN A 220 -1.89 -25.49 -8.02
N THR A 221 -2.42 -26.46 -8.75
CA THR A 221 -1.72 -27.72 -9.06
C THR A 221 -0.56 -27.56 -10.05
N ASP A 222 -0.55 -26.50 -10.85
CA ASP A 222 0.41 -26.22 -11.93
C ASP A 222 1.52 -25.24 -11.53
N GLU A 223 1.48 -24.69 -10.32
CA GLU A 223 2.48 -23.77 -9.79
C GLU A 223 3.14 -24.32 -8.52
N MET A 224 4.47 -24.24 -8.48
CA MET A 224 5.28 -24.68 -7.32
C MET A 224 5.94 -23.53 -6.58
N VAL A 225 5.89 -22.32 -7.11
CA VAL A 225 6.53 -21.13 -6.52
C VAL A 225 5.52 -20.00 -6.49
N TYR A 226 5.26 -19.49 -5.30
CA TYR A 226 4.32 -18.41 -5.05
C TYR A 226 5.09 -17.26 -4.45
N LYS A 227 5.00 -16.09 -5.09
CA LYS A 227 5.63 -14.87 -4.62
C LYS A 227 4.56 -13.84 -4.33
N LYS A 228 4.71 -13.13 -3.23
CA LYS A 228 3.83 -12.02 -2.89
C LYS A 228 4.52 -11.01 -2.00
N VAL A 229 4.33 -9.73 -2.33
CA VAL A 229 4.72 -8.62 -1.47
C VAL A 229 3.67 -8.39 -0.39
N THR A 230 4.11 -8.20 0.86
CA THR A 230 3.25 -7.85 2.00
C THR A 230 3.87 -6.72 2.83
N ALA A 231 3.06 -6.09 3.69
CA ALA A 231 3.49 -5.05 4.61
C ALA A 231 3.56 -5.59 6.05
N HIS A 232 4.70 -5.40 6.71
CA HIS A 232 4.88 -5.73 8.12
C HIS A 232 5.39 -4.51 8.91
N PRO A 233 5.00 -4.30 10.18
CA PRO A 233 5.45 -3.15 10.96
C PRO A 233 6.97 -3.07 11.18
N GLU A 234 7.67 -4.21 11.15
CA GLU A 234 9.10 -4.30 11.43
C GLU A 234 9.89 -4.88 10.25
N GLN A 235 11.20 -4.59 10.25
CA GLN A 235 12.12 -5.07 9.22
C GLN A 235 12.28 -6.59 9.28
N LEU A 236 12.61 -7.20 8.14
CA LEU A 236 12.78 -8.65 8.00
C LEU A 236 13.74 -9.24 9.06
N CYS A 237 14.81 -8.53 9.42
CA CYS A 237 15.80 -8.98 10.40
C CYS A 237 15.29 -9.06 11.85
N LYS A 238 14.11 -8.50 12.13
CA LYS A 238 13.48 -8.49 13.46
C LYS A 238 12.26 -9.41 13.57
N ILE A 239 11.91 -10.12 12.50
CA ILE A 239 10.79 -11.06 12.54
C ILE A 239 11.19 -12.28 13.36
N ASP A 240 10.42 -12.56 14.41
CA ASP A 240 10.71 -13.65 15.34
C ASP A 240 10.36 -15.02 14.76
N SER A 241 9.22 -15.11 14.05
CA SER A 241 8.79 -16.38 13.46
C SER A 241 7.83 -16.18 12.29
N VAL A 242 7.73 -17.23 11.47
CA VAL A 242 6.78 -17.34 10.36
C VAL A 242 5.90 -18.55 10.61
N GLY A 243 4.59 -18.33 10.75
CA GLY A 243 3.57 -19.38 10.81
C GLY A 243 3.05 -19.74 9.43
N LEU A 244 2.67 -21.01 9.23
CA LEU A 244 1.96 -21.46 8.04
C LEU A 244 0.84 -22.40 8.43
N ASP A 245 -0.39 -21.98 8.16
CA ASP A 245 -1.60 -22.72 8.50
C ASP A 245 -2.41 -23.09 7.24
N PRO A 246 -2.74 -24.37 7.02
CA PRO A 246 -3.64 -24.78 5.95
C PRO A 246 -5.07 -24.36 6.29
N LEU A 247 -5.70 -23.55 5.44
CA LEU A 247 -7.08 -23.06 5.64
C LEU A 247 -8.13 -24.05 5.11
N CYS A 248 -7.83 -24.72 3.99
CA CYS A 248 -8.73 -25.63 3.31
C CYS A 248 -7.98 -26.83 2.74
N VAL A 249 -7.85 -27.93 3.50
CA VAL A 249 -7.36 -29.19 2.92
C VAL A 249 -8.17 -30.37 3.44
N LYS A 250 -8.83 -31.10 2.53
CA LYS A 250 -9.44 -32.40 2.84
C LYS A 250 -8.34 -33.47 2.69
N ASN A 251 -7.76 -33.88 3.83
CA ASN A 251 -6.76 -34.94 4.02
C ASN A 251 -5.34 -34.62 3.52
N ILE A 252 -4.40 -34.38 4.44
CA ILE A 252 -2.96 -34.51 4.17
C ILE A 252 -2.39 -35.63 5.05
N ASN A 253 -1.55 -36.49 4.47
CA ASN A 253 -0.73 -37.48 5.16
C ASN A 253 0.75 -37.08 4.97
N ILE A 254 1.43 -36.58 6.02
CA ILE A 254 2.84 -36.12 5.95
C ILE A 254 3.73 -37.07 6.76
N GLY A 255 4.68 -37.75 6.12
CA GLY A 255 5.71 -38.58 6.76
C GLY A 255 7.09 -37.88 6.82
N ARG A 256 7.83 -38.03 7.94
CA ARG A 256 9.11 -37.34 8.24
C ARG A 256 10.35 -38.12 7.77
N GLY A 257 11.38 -37.40 7.27
CA GLY A 257 12.60 -38.01 6.68
C GLY A 257 13.98 -37.66 7.25
N VAL A 258 14.31 -36.44 7.71
CA VAL A 258 15.67 -36.12 8.22
C VAL A 258 15.76 -34.78 9.01
N PRO A 259 16.77 -34.59 9.89
CA PRO A 259 16.91 -33.42 10.77
C PRO A 259 17.79 -32.30 10.15
N TRP A 260 17.45 -31.04 10.41
CA TRP A 260 18.01 -29.85 9.75
C TRP A 260 19.14 -29.16 10.53
N SER A 261 20.10 -28.57 9.80
CA SER A 261 21.00 -27.51 10.26
C SER A 261 21.08 -26.40 9.19
N HIS A 262 20.87 -25.15 9.62
CA HIS A 262 20.81 -23.87 8.88
C HIS A 262 19.41 -23.42 8.44
N VAL A 263 19.06 -22.18 8.84
CA VAL A 263 17.73 -21.57 8.75
C VAL A 263 17.44 -21.15 7.30
N PHE A 264 16.92 -22.09 6.52
CA PHE A 264 16.05 -21.82 5.38
C PHE A 264 14.65 -22.24 5.82
N VAL A 265 13.67 -21.34 5.77
CA VAL A 265 12.27 -21.69 6.00
C VAL A 265 11.77 -22.44 4.76
N GLN A 266 12.14 -23.72 4.67
CA GLN A 266 11.55 -24.70 3.76
C GLN A 266 10.42 -25.37 4.55
N VAL A 267 9.20 -24.86 4.38
CA VAL A 267 8.01 -25.53 4.90
C VAL A 267 7.65 -26.63 3.89
N CYS A 268 7.77 -27.88 4.31
CA CYS A 268 7.40 -29.06 3.52
C CYS A 268 5.91 -29.04 3.13
#